data_AF-A0A8T3T4J4-F1
#
_entry.id   AF-A0A8T3T4J4-F1
#
_cell.length_a   1.000
_cell.length_b   1.000
_cell.length_c   1.000
_cell.angle_alpha   90.00
_cell.angle_beta   90.00
_cell.angle_gamma   90.00
#
_symmetry.space_group_name_H-M   'P 1'
#
loop_
_entity.id
_entity.type
_entity.pdbx_description
1 polymer ?
#
loop_
_entity_poly.entity_id
_entity_poly.type
_entity_poly.pdbx_seq_one_letter_code
_entity_poly.pdbx_strand_id
1 'polypeptide(L)'
;MKPLGLHRFDQRLATILSVLRATGRVQLEGDRVARRRYIRFELEAPGAEMAVLGRFKYEEWYERDRVGWRLTRYHYDYWDSTRGGRLGYHWHRVDRRDPEYHAHCEAPSGSRTIAHYRFYEMDLLEAHAALVRLYASEEPIDCSGLRQLVTARAGRARQDQRTSTS
;
A
#
# COMPACT_ATOMS: atom_id res chain seq x y z
N MET A 1 -0.34 -14.34 -6.61
CA MET A 1 -1.81 -14.46 -6.79
C MET A 1 -2.31 -15.26 -8.01
N LYS A 2 -3.37 -16.06 -7.83
CA LYS A 2 -4.09 -16.78 -8.90
C LYS A 2 -5.06 -15.84 -9.65
N PRO A 3 -5.21 -15.97 -10.98
CA PRO A 3 -6.19 -15.19 -11.74
C PRO A 3 -7.64 -15.48 -11.30
N LEU A 4 -8.49 -14.46 -11.39
CA LEU A 4 -9.91 -14.52 -11.06
C LEU A 4 -10.76 -14.49 -12.32
N GLY A 5 -11.58 -15.52 -12.54
CA GLY A 5 -12.64 -15.46 -13.55
C GLY A 5 -13.59 -14.28 -13.29
N LEU A 6 -14.32 -13.82 -14.32
CA LEU A 6 -15.14 -12.61 -14.25
C LEU A 6 -16.10 -12.60 -13.05
N HIS A 7 -16.85 -13.68 -12.85
CA HIS A 7 -17.81 -13.76 -11.74
C HIS A 7 -17.14 -13.66 -10.36
N ARG A 8 -16.02 -14.37 -10.16
CA ARG A 8 -15.25 -14.31 -8.90
C ARG A 8 -14.62 -12.93 -8.68
N PHE A 9 -14.23 -12.27 -9.75
CA PHE A 9 -13.72 -10.91 -9.69
C PHE A 9 -14.79 -9.94 -9.18
N ASP A 10 -16.00 -10.00 -9.75
CA ASP A 10 -17.10 -9.12 -9.33
C ASP A 10 -17.58 -9.43 -7.90
N GLN A 11 -17.63 -10.71 -7.52
CA GLN A 11 -17.87 -11.12 -6.12
C GLN A 11 -16.82 -10.54 -5.16
N ARG A 12 -15.53 -10.62 -5.52
CA ARG A 12 -14.45 -10.05 -4.72
C ARG A 12 -14.63 -8.55 -4.51
N LEU A 13 -14.99 -7.81 -5.56
CA LEU A 13 -15.23 -6.37 -5.45
C LEU A 13 -16.41 -6.04 -4.53
N ALA A 14 -17.51 -6.78 -4.65
CA ALA A 14 -18.66 -6.60 -3.77
C ALA A 14 -18.29 -6.86 -2.30
N THR A 15 -17.54 -7.93 -2.03
CA THR A 15 -17.04 -8.25 -0.68
C THR A 15 -16.15 -7.13 -0.14
N ILE A 16 -15.18 -6.66 -0.93
CA ILE A 16 -14.29 -5.57 -0.51
C ILE A 16 -15.08 -4.31 -0.20
N LEU A 17 -15.97 -3.90 -1.10
CA LEU A 17 -16.77 -2.70 -0.90
C LEU A 17 -17.64 -2.80 0.36
N SER A 18 -18.21 -3.98 0.64
CA SER A 18 -18.97 -4.22 1.86
C SER A 18 -18.13 -4.08 3.12
N VAL A 19 -16.91 -4.65 3.14
CA VAL A 19 -16.01 -4.55 4.29
C VAL A 19 -15.56 -3.12 4.50
N LEU A 20 -15.10 -2.43 3.45
CA LEU A 20 -14.59 -1.06 3.58
C LEU A 20 -15.66 -0.07 4.05
N ARG A 21 -16.92 -0.25 3.63
CA ARG A 21 -18.05 0.59 4.06
C ARG A 21 -18.36 0.47 5.55
N ALA A 22 -17.99 -0.63 6.20
CA ALA A 22 -18.15 -0.77 7.65
C ALA A 22 -17.17 0.14 8.42
N THR A 23 -16.06 0.55 7.80
CA THR A 23 -15.03 1.38 8.42
C THR A 23 -15.25 2.88 8.21
N GLY A 24 -15.93 3.28 7.13
CA GLY A 24 -16.18 4.68 6.85
C GLY A 24 -16.74 4.95 5.45
N ARG A 25 -16.59 6.20 4.98
CA ARG A 25 -17.11 6.61 3.67
C ARG A 25 -16.17 6.15 2.57
N VAL A 26 -16.67 5.33 1.65
CA VAL A 26 -15.89 4.76 0.54
C VAL A 26 -16.27 5.37 -0.80
N GLN A 27 -15.29 5.83 -1.55
CA GLN A 27 -15.39 6.15 -2.97
C GLN A 27 -14.69 5.05 -3.79
N LEU A 28 -15.36 4.57 -4.83
CA LEU A 28 -14.84 3.58 -5.77
C LEU A 28 -14.65 4.22 -7.13
N GLU A 29 -13.41 4.22 -7.62
CA GLU A 29 -13.06 4.62 -8.98
C GLU A 29 -12.51 3.41 -9.74
N GLY A 30 -12.74 3.35 -11.05
CA GLY A 30 -12.12 2.33 -11.87
C GLY A 30 -12.20 2.65 -13.35
N ASP A 31 -11.20 2.15 -14.08
CA ASP A 31 -11.15 2.23 -15.54
C ASP A 31 -11.06 0.80 -16.12
N ARG A 32 -11.71 0.59 -17.25
CA ARG A 32 -11.76 -0.67 -17.99
C ARG A 32 -11.32 -0.43 -19.43
N VAL A 33 -10.06 -0.75 -19.71
CA VAL A 33 -9.51 -0.73 -21.08
C VAL A 33 -9.25 -2.16 -21.53
N ALA A 34 -10.13 -2.75 -22.34
CA ALA A 34 -10.05 -4.09 -22.97
C ALA A 34 -9.43 -5.24 -22.13
N ARG A 35 -8.11 -5.22 -21.92
CA ARG A 35 -7.31 -6.21 -21.18
C ARG A 35 -6.67 -5.71 -19.89
N ARG A 36 -6.95 -4.48 -19.46
CA ARG A 36 -6.46 -3.86 -18.23
C ARG A 36 -7.62 -3.31 -17.44
N ARG A 37 -7.53 -3.42 -16.12
CA ARG A 37 -8.50 -2.82 -15.19
C ARG A 37 -7.75 -2.18 -14.03
N TYR A 38 -8.10 -0.95 -13.73
CA TYR A 38 -7.63 -0.25 -12.54
C TYR A 38 -8.80 -0.06 -11.59
N ILE A 39 -8.55 -0.23 -10.30
CA ILE A 39 -9.54 -0.07 -9.24
C ILE A 39 -8.90 0.72 -8.11
N ARG A 40 -9.61 1.73 -7.62
CA ARG A 40 -9.23 2.53 -6.48
C ARG A 40 -10.38 2.62 -5.50
N PHE A 41 -10.10 2.32 -4.24
CA PHE A 41 -10.96 2.63 -3.12
C PHE A 41 -10.31 3.73 -2.29
N GLU A 42 -11.05 4.81 -2.05
CA GLU A 42 -10.67 5.83 -1.08
C GLU A 42 -11.63 5.78 0.08
N LEU A 43 -11.09 5.72 1.29
CA LEU A 43 -11.87 5.58 2.52
C LEU A 43 -11.46 6.68 3.49
N GLU A 44 -12.45 7.43 3.97
CA GLU A 44 -12.30 8.37 5.08
C GLU A 44 -12.94 7.75 6.33
N ALA A 45 -12.11 7.50 7.36
CA ALA A 45 -12.56 7.00 8.64
C ALA A 45 -12.77 8.15 9.63
N PRO A 46 -13.95 8.20 10.27
CA PRO A 46 -14.34 9.31 11.15
C PRO A 46 -13.63 9.24 12.51
N GLY A 47 -13.58 10.36 13.20
CA GLY A 47 -13.24 10.47 14.62
C GLY A 47 -14.41 10.98 15.44
N ALA A 48 -14.11 11.36 16.68
CA ALA A 48 -15.01 12.18 17.48
C ALA A 48 -15.41 13.45 16.69
N GLU A 49 -16.67 13.89 16.85
CA GLU A 49 -17.20 15.11 16.23
C GLU A 49 -17.14 15.14 14.68
N MET A 50 -17.10 13.98 14.04
CA MET A 50 -17.03 13.81 12.58
C MET A 50 -15.78 14.37 11.89
N ALA A 51 -14.70 14.64 12.64
CA ALA A 51 -13.40 14.92 12.02
C ALA A 51 -12.89 13.68 11.27
N VAL A 52 -12.24 13.84 10.12
CA VAL A 52 -11.57 12.72 9.43
C VAL A 52 -10.21 12.49 10.10
N LEU A 53 -10.05 11.37 10.81
CA LEU A 53 -8.78 11.03 11.47
C LEU A 53 -7.90 10.12 10.61
N GLY A 54 -8.53 9.24 9.84
CA GLY A 54 -7.84 8.27 9.00
C GLY A 54 -8.23 8.40 7.54
N ARG A 55 -7.23 8.39 6.66
CA ARG A 55 -7.44 8.24 5.21
C ARG A 55 -6.81 6.96 4.74
N PHE A 56 -7.54 6.17 3.98
CA PHE A 56 -7.04 4.94 3.38
C PHE A 56 -7.20 5.01 1.88
N LYS A 57 -6.20 4.51 1.16
CA LYS A 57 -6.24 4.41 -0.30
C LYS A 57 -5.80 3.02 -0.70
N TYR A 58 -6.67 2.31 -1.42
CA TYR A 58 -6.38 0.98 -1.94
C TYR A 58 -6.44 1.03 -3.46
N GLU A 59 -5.34 0.74 -4.12
CA GLU A 59 -5.22 0.71 -5.56
C GLU A 59 -4.80 -0.68 -6.03
N GLU A 60 -5.49 -1.20 -7.04
CA GLU A 60 -5.20 -2.49 -7.66
C GLU A 60 -5.22 -2.38 -9.18
N TRP A 61 -4.22 -2.98 -9.83
CA TRP A 61 -4.13 -3.06 -11.29
C TRP A 61 -4.18 -4.51 -11.74
N TYR A 62 -5.05 -4.76 -12.70
CA TYR A 62 -5.29 -6.09 -13.23
C TYR A 62 -5.00 -6.16 -14.71
N GLU A 63 -4.50 -7.31 -15.14
CA GLU A 63 -4.41 -7.69 -16.55
C GLU A 63 -5.27 -8.91 -16.82
N ARG A 64 -5.95 -8.93 -17.97
CA ARG A 64 -6.75 -10.06 -18.41
C ARG A 64 -5.91 -11.03 -19.21
N ASP A 65 -5.86 -12.27 -18.78
CA ASP A 65 -5.32 -13.40 -19.54
C ASP A 65 -6.45 -14.35 -19.97
N ARG A 66 -6.09 -15.57 -20.42
CA ARG A 66 -7.07 -16.59 -20.85
C ARG A 66 -7.91 -17.17 -19.71
N VAL A 67 -7.40 -17.13 -18.48
CA VAL A 67 -8.02 -17.76 -17.31
C VAL A 67 -8.74 -16.74 -16.40
N GLY A 68 -8.44 -15.45 -16.52
CA GLY A 68 -9.17 -14.41 -15.80
C GLY A 68 -8.42 -13.08 -15.69
N TRP A 69 -8.77 -12.32 -14.65
CA TRP A 69 -8.09 -11.11 -14.23
C TRP A 69 -7.00 -11.47 -13.22
N ARG A 70 -5.76 -11.13 -13.53
CA ARG A 70 -4.60 -11.34 -12.67
C ARG A 70 -4.17 -10.00 -12.09
N LEU A 71 -4.06 -9.92 -10.76
CA LEU A 71 -3.48 -8.74 -10.10
C LEU A 71 -1.99 -8.65 -10.49
N THR A 72 -1.56 -7.46 -10.89
CA THR A 72 -0.18 -7.22 -11.37
C THR A 72 0.56 -6.16 -10.57
N ARG A 73 -0.18 -5.36 -9.81
CA ARG A 73 0.34 -4.30 -8.95
C ARG A 73 -0.72 -3.93 -7.92
N TYR A 74 -0.29 -3.51 -6.74
CA TYR A 74 -1.16 -2.83 -5.80
C TYR A 74 -0.41 -1.77 -4.97
N HIS A 75 -1.16 -0.80 -4.45
CA HIS A 75 -0.74 0.06 -3.34
C HIS A 75 -1.87 0.13 -2.32
N TYR A 76 -1.57 -0.18 -1.06
CA TYR A 76 -2.50 -0.03 0.04
C TYR A 76 -1.88 0.92 1.05
N ASP A 77 -2.48 2.08 1.27
CA ASP A 77 -1.92 3.13 2.10
C ASP A 77 -2.90 3.59 3.16
N TYR A 78 -2.36 3.95 4.32
CA TYR A 78 -3.02 4.64 5.42
C TYR A 78 -2.25 5.91 5.76
N TRP A 79 -2.97 7.01 5.94
CA TRP A 79 -2.46 8.27 6.48
C TRP A 79 -3.21 8.62 7.75
N ASP A 80 -2.43 8.92 8.78
CA ASP A 80 -2.94 9.44 10.03
C ASP A 80 -3.04 10.97 9.94
N SER A 81 -4.24 11.50 9.89
CA SER A 81 -4.47 12.94 9.72
C SER A 81 -4.27 13.72 11.02
N THR A 82 -4.34 13.05 12.17
CA THR A 82 -4.28 13.68 13.50
C THR A 82 -2.86 13.76 14.01
N ARG A 83 -2.15 12.63 13.95
CA ARG A 83 -0.79 12.48 14.49
C ARG A 83 0.26 12.62 13.40
N GLY A 84 -0.14 12.56 12.14
CA GLY A 84 0.77 12.54 11.01
C GLY A 84 1.40 11.18 10.79
N GLY A 85 2.05 11.05 9.63
CA GLY A 85 2.67 9.81 9.20
C GLY A 85 1.84 9.01 8.19
N ARG A 86 2.46 7.95 7.69
CA ARG A 86 1.91 7.06 6.67
C ARG A 86 2.47 5.65 6.83
N LEU A 87 1.62 4.66 6.65
CA LEU A 87 2.02 3.27 6.45
C LEU A 87 1.37 2.75 5.18
N GLY A 88 2.13 2.09 4.31
CA GLY A 88 1.59 1.48 3.12
C GLY A 88 2.28 0.19 2.72
N TYR A 89 1.53 -0.72 2.10
CA TYR A 89 1.98 -2.01 1.59
C TYR A 89 1.79 -2.07 0.08
N HIS A 90 2.88 -2.27 -0.64
CA HIS A 90 2.94 -2.04 -2.07
C HIS A 90 3.53 -3.25 -2.78
N TRP A 91 3.07 -3.48 -4.00
CA TRP A 91 3.66 -4.44 -4.93
C TRP A 91 3.81 -3.78 -6.29
N HIS A 92 5.04 -3.38 -6.63
CA HIS A 92 5.40 -2.89 -7.95
C HIS A 92 6.92 -2.99 -8.13
N ARG A 93 7.39 -2.63 -9.33
CA ARG A 93 8.83 -2.47 -9.58
C ARG A 93 9.37 -1.34 -8.72
N VAL A 94 10.46 -1.61 -8.00
CA VAL A 94 11.27 -0.62 -7.30
C VAL A 94 12.56 -0.44 -8.10
N ASP A 95 12.84 0.79 -8.55
CA ASP A 95 13.91 1.10 -9.50
C ASP A 95 13.83 0.25 -10.80
N ARG A 96 14.96 -0.34 -11.24
CA ARG A 96 15.08 -1.19 -12.43
C ARG A 96 14.99 -2.69 -12.13
N ARG A 97 14.41 -3.06 -10.98
CA ARG A 97 14.30 -4.46 -10.55
C ARG A 97 12.95 -5.06 -10.92
N ASP A 98 12.86 -6.37 -10.72
CA ASP A 98 11.60 -7.09 -10.75
C ASP A 98 10.62 -6.54 -9.70
N PRO A 99 9.30 -6.72 -9.91
CA PRO A 99 8.30 -6.33 -8.92
C PRO A 99 8.57 -6.98 -7.56
N GLU A 100 8.61 -6.17 -6.50
CA GLU A 100 8.91 -6.64 -5.15
C GLU A 100 7.86 -6.11 -4.17
N TYR A 101 7.50 -6.95 -3.20
CA TYR A 101 6.64 -6.57 -2.09
C TYR A 101 7.42 -5.74 -1.09
N HIS A 102 6.91 -4.57 -0.78
CA HIS A 102 7.58 -3.65 0.14
C HIS A 102 6.58 -2.80 0.90
N ALA A 103 7.04 -2.21 2.00
CA ALA A 103 6.29 -1.24 2.76
C ALA A 103 6.90 0.15 2.61
N HIS A 104 6.04 1.17 2.67
CA HIS A 104 6.41 2.55 2.94
C HIS A 104 6.01 2.88 4.37
N CYS A 105 6.90 3.52 5.12
CA CYS A 105 6.62 3.96 6.48
C CYS A 105 7.21 5.35 6.68
N GLU A 106 6.37 6.28 7.14
CA GLU A 106 6.72 7.65 7.45
C GLU A 106 6.19 7.93 8.87
N ALA A 107 7.09 8.13 9.83
CA ALA A 107 6.73 8.50 11.20
C ALA A 107 6.35 10.00 11.28
N PRO A 108 5.54 10.43 12.27
CA PRO A 108 5.10 11.82 12.44
C PRO A 108 6.18 12.91 12.31
N SER A 109 7.34 12.69 12.92
CA SER A 109 8.47 13.62 12.96
C SER A 109 9.54 13.34 11.89
N GLY A 110 9.32 12.33 11.05
CA GLY A 110 10.28 11.86 10.08
C GLY A 110 10.36 12.77 8.85
N SER A 111 11.55 12.86 8.26
CA SER A 111 11.68 13.23 6.84
C SER A 111 10.75 12.31 6.02
N ARG A 112 10.05 12.86 5.02
CA ARG A 112 9.34 12.07 3.99
C ARG A 112 10.37 11.29 3.17
N THR A 113 10.93 10.26 3.77
CA THR A 113 11.89 9.40 3.11
C THR A 113 11.11 8.45 2.22
N ILE A 114 11.46 8.42 0.94
CA ILE A 114 11.01 7.40 -0.02
C ILE A 114 11.76 6.09 0.27
N ALA A 115 11.80 5.69 1.55
CA ALA A 115 12.42 4.46 2.00
C ALA A 115 11.44 3.32 1.69
N HIS A 116 11.97 2.29 1.05
CA HIS A 116 11.26 1.04 0.81
C HIS A 116 11.74 0.07 1.88
N TYR A 117 10.81 -0.57 2.59
CA TYR A 117 11.08 -1.57 3.61
C TYR A 117 10.66 -2.95 3.11
N ARG A 118 11.35 -4.00 3.56
CA ARG A 118 11.02 -5.37 3.20
C ARG A 118 9.64 -5.74 3.71
N PHE A 119 8.88 -6.43 2.88
CA PHE A 119 7.55 -6.89 3.25
C PHE A 119 7.15 -8.13 2.44
N TYR A 120 5.96 -8.67 2.70
CA TYR A 120 5.42 -9.86 2.03
C TYR A 120 4.17 -9.53 1.21
N GLU A 121 3.71 -10.50 0.41
CA GLU A 121 2.46 -10.38 -0.37
C GLU A 121 1.28 -10.18 0.57
N MET A 122 0.51 -9.12 0.37
CA MET A 122 -0.75 -8.89 1.09
C MET A 122 -1.88 -8.77 0.09
N ASP A 123 -3.03 -9.35 0.45
CA ASP A 123 -4.28 -8.96 -0.20
C ASP A 123 -4.86 -7.70 0.45
N LEU A 124 -5.80 -7.06 -0.24
CA LEU A 124 -6.42 -5.81 0.19
C LEU A 124 -7.11 -5.92 1.55
N LEU A 125 -7.80 -7.03 1.85
CA LEU A 125 -8.56 -7.19 3.09
C LEU A 125 -7.63 -7.46 4.27
N GLU A 126 -6.54 -8.20 4.06
CA GLU A 126 -5.47 -8.38 5.04
C GLU A 126 -4.82 -7.04 5.38
N ALA A 127 -4.45 -6.26 4.35
CA ALA A 127 -3.90 -4.92 4.50
C ALA A 127 -4.88 -4.00 5.23
N HIS A 128 -6.17 -4.02 4.85
CA HIS A 128 -7.21 -3.25 5.53
C HIS A 128 -7.29 -3.59 7.02
N ALA A 129 -7.33 -4.87 7.38
CA ALA A 129 -7.38 -5.28 8.77
C ALA A 129 -6.16 -4.80 9.58
N ALA A 130 -4.95 -4.85 9.00
CA ALA A 130 -3.75 -4.33 9.64
C ALA A 130 -3.80 -2.80 9.83
N LEU A 131 -4.17 -2.07 8.78
CA LEU A 131 -4.21 -0.60 8.80
C LEU A 131 -5.34 -0.07 9.70
N VAL A 132 -6.51 -0.73 9.75
CA VAL A 132 -7.61 -0.34 10.64
C VAL A 132 -7.26 -0.57 12.09
N ARG A 133 -6.52 -1.63 12.43
CA ARG A 133 -6.01 -1.83 13.81
C ARG A 133 -5.10 -0.68 14.24
N LEU A 134 -4.22 -0.23 13.35
CA LEU A 134 -3.33 0.90 13.61
C LEU A 134 -4.11 2.23 13.75
N TYR A 135 -5.12 2.44 12.91
CA TYR A 135 -6.02 3.58 13.06
C TYR A 135 -6.76 3.55 14.40
N ALA A 136 -7.30 2.40 14.79
CA ALA A 136 -8.08 2.22 16.01
C ALA A 136 -7.24 2.20 17.31
N SER A 137 -5.93 1.93 17.24
CA SER A 137 -5.09 1.85 18.44
C SER A 137 -4.76 3.21 19.05
N GLU A 138 -4.95 4.30 18.30
CA GLU A 138 -4.52 5.64 18.72
C GLU A 138 -3.01 5.73 19.07
N GLU A 139 -2.20 4.74 18.64
CA GLU A 139 -0.73 4.78 18.71
C GLU A 139 -0.08 5.38 17.46
N PRO A 140 0.97 6.22 17.59
CA PRO A 140 1.70 6.76 16.45
C PRO A 140 2.28 5.67 15.55
N ILE A 141 2.44 5.98 14.25
CA ILE A 141 3.12 5.10 13.31
C ILE A 141 4.60 4.96 13.70
N ASP A 142 5.00 3.75 14.07
CA ASP A 142 6.39 3.38 14.36
C ASP A 142 7.03 2.61 13.21
N CYS A 143 8.13 3.16 12.69
CA CYS A 143 8.92 2.55 11.61
C CYS A 143 10.17 1.82 12.11
N SER A 144 10.47 1.84 13.42
CA SER A 144 11.74 1.39 14.00
C SER A 144 12.02 -0.10 13.77
N GLY A 145 10.97 -0.93 13.74
CA GLY A 145 11.06 -2.37 13.51
C GLY A 145 11.21 -2.79 12.04
N LEU A 146 11.13 -1.85 11.09
CA LEU A 146 11.11 -2.18 9.68
C LEU A 146 12.53 -2.29 9.09
N ARG A 147 12.79 -3.40 8.41
CA ARG A 147 14.06 -3.63 7.73
C ARG A 147 14.05 -2.97 6.35
N GLN A 148 14.97 -2.04 6.10
CA GLN A 148 15.08 -1.39 4.80
C GLN A 148 15.37 -2.39 3.68
N LEU A 149 14.70 -2.20 2.55
CA LEU A 149 15.03 -2.85 1.30
C LEU A 149 16.31 -2.20 0.76
N VAL A 150 17.34 -3.00 0.48
CA VAL A 150 18.60 -2.47 -0.06
C VAL A 150 18.32 -1.99 -1.48
N THR A 151 18.09 -0.69 -1.68
CA THR A 151 17.96 -0.10 -3.02
C THR A 151 19.33 0.17 -3.62
N ALA A 152 19.49 0.07 -4.94
CA ALA A 152 20.81 0.10 -5.59
C ALA A 152 21.53 1.45 -5.40
N ARG A 153 20.80 2.51 -5.03
CA ARG A 153 21.35 3.83 -4.73
C ARG A 153 22.16 3.90 -3.42
N ALA A 154 21.86 3.05 -2.43
CA ALA A 154 22.60 3.06 -1.15
C ALA A 154 23.99 2.43 -1.26
N GLY A 155 24.27 1.67 -2.32
CA GLY A 155 25.53 0.95 -2.51
C GLY A 155 26.71 1.80 -3.02
N ARG A 156 26.46 2.97 -3.64
CA ARG A 156 27.56 3.82 -4.16
C ARG A 156 28.18 4.74 -3.10
N ALA A 157 27.42 5.15 -2.08
CA ALA A 157 27.92 6.11 -1.09
C ALA A 157 28.96 5.54 -0.10
N ARG A 158 29.15 4.21 -0.04
CA ARG A 158 30.10 3.57 0.88
C ARG A 158 31.44 3.15 0.27
N GLN A 159 31.61 3.25 -1.05
CA GLN A 159 32.83 2.76 -1.71
C GLN A 159 33.86 3.86 -2.01
N ASP A 160 33.46 5.13 -2.00
CA ASP A 160 34.33 6.27 -2.35
C ASP A 160 35.13 6.85 -1.17
N GLN A 161 35.06 6.27 0.03
CA GLN A 161 35.81 6.76 1.22
C GLN A 161 37.05 5.92 1.59
N ARG A 162 37.49 4.97 0.75
CA ARG A 162 38.65 4.11 1.06
C ARG A 162 39.92 4.34 0.22
N THR A 163 39.97 5.39 -0.59
CA THR A 163 41.17 5.69 -1.41
C THR A 163 41.55 7.15 -1.32
N SER A 164 42.11 7.59 -0.19
CA SER A 164 42.87 8.85 -0.08
C SER A 164 43.67 8.88 1.22
N THR A 165 44.74 8.08 1.28
CA THR A 165 45.91 8.37 2.12
C THR A 165 47.15 7.91 1.37
N SER A 166 47.84 8.86 0.77
CA SER A 166 49.26 8.80 0.41
C SER A 166 49.81 10.21 0.56
#